data_AF-A0A9E2D3W9-F1
#
_entry.id   AF-A0A9E2D3W9-F1
#
_cell.length_a   1.000
_cell.length_b   1.000
_cell.length_c   1.000
_cell.angle_alpha   90.00
_cell.angle_beta   90.00
_cell.angle_gamma   90.00
#
_symmetry.space_group_name_H-M   'P 1'
#
loop_
_entity.id
_entity.type
_entity.pdbx_description
1 polymer ?
#
loop_
_entity_poly.entity_id
_entity_poly.type
_entity_poly.pdbx_seq_one_letter_code
_entity_poly.pdbx_strand_id
1 'polypeptide(L)'
;MNFRLLFTPFVLGFLLFLPGCAATGPQGSTTFIDLNNGIFQVPGSELMWQKERSPLFTSKEEAVDYVKNLNLGGYTDWRLPTPDEVLELHNIVDFGQAKEGDDDIFLKGNYWCVLTGDEIIAGSWQDGVSCELTRSYKPNLSGHVRAVRP
;
A
#
# COMPACT_ATOMS: atom_id res chain seq x y z
N MET A 1 -4.25 7.37 -84.60
CA MET A 1 -2.97 7.88 -84.09
C MET A 1 -3.03 7.84 -82.57
N ASN A 2 -2.56 6.73 -81.97
CA ASN A 2 -1.23 6.58 -81.34
C ASN A 2 -1.13 7.39 -80.02
N PHE A 3 -1.48 6.79 -78.88
CA PHE A 3 -0.61 6.08 -77.92
C PHE A 3 0.36 7.00 -77.17
N ARG A 4 0.19 7.10 -75.83
CA ARG A 4 1.25 6.93 -74.83
C ARG A 4 0.70 6.86 -73.40
N LEU A 5 0.78 5.66 -72.85
CA LEU A 5 0.85 5.33 -71.42
C LEU A 5 2.02 6.06 -70.73
N LEU A 6 1.90 6.26 -69.41
CA LEU A 6 2.92 6.04 -68.34
C LEU A 6 2.41 6.75 -67.06
N PHE A 7 1.73 6.06 -66.13
CA PHE A 7 2.32 5.46 -64.93
C PHE A 7 3.30 6.37 -64.17
N THR A 8 2.81 7.02 -63.12
CA THR A 8 3.61 7.39 -61.95
C THR A 8 2.95 6.82 -60.69
N PRO A 9 3.54 5.78 -60.08
CA PRO A 9 3.15 5.29 -58.77
C PRO A 9 3.89 6.06 -57.67
N PHE A 10 3.51 5.84 -56.41
CA PHE A 10 4.25 6.22 -55.20
C PHE A 10 4.15 7.74 -54.88
N VAL A 11 3.61 8.17 -53.74
CA VAL A 11 4.18 7.88 -52.42
C VAL A 11 3.06 7.64 -51.40
N LEU A 12 3.17 6.49 -50.77
CA LEU A 12 2.44 6.04 -49.60
C LEU A 12 2.75 7.01 -48.42
N GLY A 13 1.86 7.97 -48.16
CA GLY A 13 1.93 8.82 -46.97
C GLY A 13 1.46 8.05 -45.74
N PHE A 14 2.28 7.12 -45.25
CA PHE A 14 2.04 6.45 -43.98
C PHE A 14 2.36 7.46 -42.86
N LEU A 15 1.35 8.25 -42.48
CA LEU A 15 1.36 9.00 -41.22
C LEU A 15 1.42 7.97 -40.09
N LEU A 16 2.65 7.66 -39.65
CA LEU A 16 2.89 7.00 -38.37
C LEU A 16 2.33 7.91 -37.28
N PHE A 17 1.03 7.75 -36.98
CA PHE A 17 0.55 7.95 -35.63
C PHE A 17 1.33 6.94 -34.79
N LEU A 18 2.44 7.40 -34.23
CA LEU A 18 2.91 6.82 -32.98
C LEU A 18 1.85 7.28 -31.97
N PRO A 19 0.92 6.44 -31.48
CA PRO A 19 0.46 6.65 -30.13
C PRO A 19 1.75 6.60 -29.31
N GLY A 20 2.28 7.77 -28.98
CA GLY A 20 3.23 7.87 -27.90
C GLY A 20 2.49 7.26 -26.72
N CYS A 21 2.73 5.98 -26.44
CA CYS A 21 2.62 5.49 -25.09
C CYS A 21 3.48 6.48 -24.32
N ALA A 22 2.82 7.40 -23.62
CA ALA A 22 3.51 8.21 -22.63
C ALA A 22 4.16 7.18 -21.73
N ALA A 23 5.47 6.99 -21.90
CA ALA A 23 6.29 6.39 -20.88
C ALA A 23 6.08 7.32 -19.70
N THR A 24 5.19 6.92 -18.79
CA THR A 24 5.23 7.39 -17.42
C THR A 24 6.71 7.35 -17.05
N GLY A 25 7.29 8.52 -16.85
CA GLY A 25 8.66 8.64 -16.36
C GLY A 25 8.82 7.76 -15.12
N PRO A 26 10.04 7.50 -14.64
CA PRO A 26 10.22 6.67 -13.45
C PRO A 26 9.34 7.26 -12.34
N GLN A 27 8.20 6.61 -12.08
CA GLN A 27 7.45 6.78 -10.87
C GLN A 27 8.52 6.49 -9.83
N GLY A 28 8.81 7.46 -8.95
CA GLY A 28 9.77 7.22 -7.88
C GLY A 28 9.37 5.88 -7.26
N SER A 29 10.28 4.90 -7.33
CA SER A 29 9.95 3.52 -6.98
C SER A 29 9.62 3.50 -5.50
N THR A 30 8.33 3.65 -5.17
CA THR A 30 7.81 3.53 -3.82
C THR A 30 7.97 2.05 -3.45
N THR A 31 8.47 1.78 -2.24
CA THR A 31 8.54 0.39 -1.75
C THR A 31 7.13 -0.18 -1.53
N PHE A 32 6.10 0.64 -1.45
CA PHE A 32 4.73 0.13 -1.41
C PHE A 32 4.21 -0.16 -2.81
N ILE A 33 3.88 -1.44 -3.07
CA ILE A 33 3.32 -1.88 -4.34
C ILE A 33 1.81 -2.01 -4.20
N ASP A 34 1.04 -1.10 -4.78
CA ASP A 34 -0.42 -1.22 -4.87
C ASP A 34 -0.82 -2.31 -5.89
N LEU A 35 -1.63 -3.27 -5.46
CA LEU A 35 -2.16 -4.36 -6.28
C LEU A 35 -3.45 -3.98 -7.02
N ASN A 36 -3.91 -2.73 -6.90
CA ASN A 36 -5.10 -2.16 -7.54
C ASN A 36 -6.41 -2.89 -7.18
N ASN A 37 -6.44 -3.55 -6.03
CA ASN A 37 -7.60 -4.28 -5.49
C ASN A 37 -7.86 -3.96 -4.00
N GLY A 38 -7.33 -2.82 -3.53
CA GLY A 38 -7.40 -2.38 -2.14
C GLY A 38 -6.32 -3.01 -1.24
N ILE A 39 -5.37 -3.74 -1.82
CA ILE A 39 -4.23 -4.36 -1.14
C ILE A 39 -2.94 -3.71 -1.61
N PHE A 40 -1.98 -3.54 -0.71
CA PHE A 40 -0.60 -3.26 -1.07
C PHE A 40 0.37 -4.29 -0.48
N GLN A 41 1.54 -4.39 -1.07
CA GLN A 41 2.65 -5.24 -0.63
C GLN A 41 3.93 -4.43 -0.44
N VAL A 42 4.85 -5.02 0.32
CA VAL A 42 6.22 -4.53 0.49
C VAL A 42 7.17 -5.57 -0.11
N PRO A 43 8.09 -5.20 -1.02
CA PRO A 43 9.15 -6.07 -1.52
C PRO A 43 9.93 -6.75 -0.40
N GLY A 44 10.06 -8.08 -0.48
CA GLY A 44 10.77 -8.88 0.51
C GLY A 44 9.95 -9.23 1.76
N SER A 45 8.75 -8.65 1.93
CA SER A 45 7.76 -9.14 2.87
C SER A 45 6.88 -10.19 2.19
N GLU A 46 6.52 -11.24 2.91
CA GLU A 46 5.50 -12.20 2.49
C GLU A 46 4.09 -11.70 2.85
N LEU A 47 3.96 -10.46 3.35
CA LEU A 47 2.71 -9.92 3.84
C LEU A 47 2.01 -9.04 2.80
N MET A 48 0.71 -9.24 2.68
CA MET A 48 -0.25 -8.36 2.02
C MET A 48 -1.00 -7.55 3.05
N TRP A 49 -1.21 -6.28 2.73
CA TRP A 49 -1.78 -5.31 3.64
C TRP A 49 -3.00 -4.64 3.04
N GLN A 50 -4.00 -4.42 3.88
CA GLN A 50 -5.10 -3.55 3.54
C GLN A 50 -4.58 -2.11 3.29
N LYS A 51 -4.88 -1.57 2.10
CA LYS A 51 -4.47 -0.21 1.69
C LYS A 51 -5.16 0.87 2.52
N GLU A 52 -6.48 0.85 2.54
CA GLU A 52 -7.29 1.80 3.32
C GLU A 52 -7.55 1.26 4.72
N ARG A 53 -7.10 1.99 5.75
CA ARG A 53 -7.43 1.66 7.14
C ARG A 53 -8.94 1.70 7.38
N SER A 54 -9.40 0.92 8.34
CA SER A 54 -10.80 0.94 8.80
C SER A 54 -11.19 2.30 9.43
N PRO A 55 -12.48 2.52 9.73
CA PRO A 55 -12.89 3.53 10.70
C PRO A 55 -12.21 3.35 12.06
N LEU A 56 -12.27 4.38 12.90
CA LEU A 56 -11.77 4.31 14.26
C LEU A 56 -12.71 3.43 15.12
N PHE A 57 -12.17 2.41 15.77
CA PHE A 57 -12.88 1.55 16.70
C PHE A 57 -12.49 1.85 18.15
N THR A 58 -13.48 1.79 19.04
CA THR A 58 -13.31 2.10 20.48
C THR A 58 -13.24 0.85 21.34
N SER A 59 -13.46 -0.32 20.75
CA SER A 59 -13.36 -1.62 21.40
C SER A 59 -12.56 -2.60 20.54
N LYS A 60 -11.92 -3.57 21.21
CA LYS A 60 -11.21 -4.66 20.52
C LYS A 60 -12.18 -5.58 19.80
N GLU A 61 -13.40 -5.73 20.32
CA GLU A 61 -14.46 -6.55 19.75
C GLU A 61 -14.86 -6.03 18.37
N GLU A 62 -15.07 -4.71 18.21
CA GLU A 62 -15.34 -4.08 16.90
C GLU A 62 -14.20 -4.33 15.91
N ALA A 63 -12.95 -4.22 16.34
CA ALA A 63 -11.78 -4.42 15.49
C ALA A 63 -11.64 -5.89 15.05
N VAL A 64 -11.88 -6.84 15.95
CA VAL A 64 -11.87 -8.28 15.66
C VAL A 64 -13.03 -8.65 14.73
N ASP A 65 -14.23 -8.14 14.98
CA ASP A 65 -15.39 -8.41 14.14
C ASP A 65 -15.22 -7.81 12.75
N TYR A 66 -14.61 -6.62 12.65
CA TYR A 66 -14.24 -6.02 11.36
C TYR A 66 -13.32 -6.95 10.56
N VAL A 67 -12.21 -7.40 11.16
CA VAL A 67 -11.21 -8.19 10.43
C VAL A 67 -11.75 -9.57 10.04
N LYS A 68 -12.57 -10.19 10.89
CA LYS A 68 -13.21 -11.50 10.62
C LYS A 68 -14.19 -11.46 9.45
N ASN A 69 -14.86 -10.32 9.25
CA ASN A 69 -15.82 -10.13 8.17
C ASN A 69 -15.22 -9.45 6.94
N LEU A 70 -13.92 -9.14 6.96
CA LEU A 70 -13.24 -8.46 5.87
C LEU A 70 -13.09 -9.41 4.67
N ASN A 71 -13.72 -9.04 3.55
CA ASN A 71 -13.47 -9.64 2.24
C ASN A 71 -12.89 -8.56 1.32
N LEU A 72 -11.59 -8.66 1.05
CA LEU A 72 -10.83 -7.64 0.33
C LEU A 72 -9.88 -8.31 -0.66
N GLY A 73 -9.87 -7.81 -1.90
CA GLY A 73 -9.06 -8.35 -3.00
C GLY A 73 -9.28 -9.84 -3.29
N GLY A 74 -10.45 -10.39 -2.89
CA GLY A 74 -10.78 -11.81 -3.05
C GLY A 74 -10.34 -12.71 -1.90
N TYR A 75 -9.82 -12.14 -0.81
CA TYR A 75 -9.32 -12.86 0.36
C TYR A 75 -10.17 -12.61 1.60
N THR A 76 -10.24 -13.63 2.47
CA THR A 76 -11.04 -13.63 3.72
C THR A 76 -10.24 -14.07 4.94
N ASP A 77 -8.95 -14.37 4.78
CA ASP A 77 -8.00 -14.82 5.80
C ASP A 77 -7.22 -13.65 6.43
N TRP A 78 -7.88 -12.49 6.52
CA TRP A 78 -7.32 -11.28 7.11
C TRP A 78 -7.25 -11.39 8.63
N ARG A 79 -6.16 -10.86 9.21
CA ARG A 79 -5.99 -10.76 10.66
C ARG A 79 -5.55 -9.37 11.08
N LEU A 80 -5.67 -9.10 12.38
CA LEU A 80 -5.02 -7.95 12.99
C LEU A 80 -3.49 -8.13 12.88
N PRO A 81 -2.74 -7.04 12.68
CA PRO A 81 -1.29 -7.09 12.63
C PRO A 81 -0.69 -7.23 14.03
N THR A 82 0.59 -7.57 14.11
CA THR A 82 1.38 -7.38 15.33
C THR A 82 1.94 -5.95 15.38
N PRO A 83 2.34 -5.44 16.56
CA PRO A 83 3.04 -4.16 16.64
C PRO A 83 4.29 -4.12 15.76
N ASP A 84 5.07 -5.21 15.72
CA ASP A 84 6.32 -5.28 14.95
C ASP A 84 6.07 -5.20 13.44
N GLU A 85 5.02 -5.84 12.93
CA GLU A 85 4.63 -5.73 11.52
C GLU A 85 4.24 -4.29 11.14
N VAL A 86 3.54 -3.58 12.03
CA VAL A 86 3.25 -2.14 11.83
C VAL A 86 4.53 -1.30 11.90
N LEU A 87 5.48 -1.66 12.76
CA LEU A 87 6.77 -0.98 12.86
C LEU A 87 7.57 -1.09 11.56
N GLU A 88 7.54 -2.25 10.89
CA GLU A 88 8.21 -2.44 9.60
C GLU A 88 7.69 -1.45 8.54
N LEU A 89 6.38 -1.22 8.48
CA LEU A 89 5.80 -0.20 7.59
C LEU A 89 6.34 1.20 7.90
N HIS A 90 6.42 1.56 9.18
CA HIS A 90 7.00 2.86 9.57
C HIS A 90 8.48 2.95 9.20
N ASN A 91 9.27 1.90 9.43
CA ASN A 91 10.69 1.88 9.10
C ASN A 91 10.93 2.13 7.59
N ILE A 92 10.11 1.57 6.72
CA ILE A 92 10.19 1.83 5.26
C ILE A 92 10.05 3.33 4.97
N VAL A 93 9.13 4.01 5.64
CA VAL A 93 8.94 5.46 5.49
C VAL A 93 10.09 6.24 6.13
N ASP A 94 10.51 5.88 7.34
CA ASP A 94 11.56 6.58 8.09
C ASP A 94 12.94 6.49 7.42
N PHE A 95 13.24 5.35 6.78
CA PHE A 95 14.46 5.17 5.98
C PHE A 95 14.35 5.72 4.55
N GLY A 96 13.26 6.43 4.23
CA GLY A 96 13.07 7.12 2.96
C GLY A 96 12.87 6.19 1.75
N GLN A 97 12.50 4.92 2.00
CA GLN A 97 12.17 3.96 0.95
C GLN A 97 10.73 4.15 0.42
N ALA A 98 9.89 4.80 1.23
CA ALA A 98 8.59 5.35 0.83
C ALA A 98 8.36 6.67 1.57
N LYS A 99 7.30 7.39 1.22
CA LYS A 99 6.82 8.59 1.90
C LYS A 99 5.37 8.38 2.33
N GLU A 100 4.97 9.08 3.39
CA GLU A 100 3.57 9.10 3.81
C GLU A 100 2.71 9.66 2.67
N GLY A 101 1.67 8.91 2.29
CA GLY A 101 0.78 9.25 1.18
C GLY A 101 1.26 8.75 -0.19
N ASP A 102 2.43 8.11 -0.29
CA ASP A 102 2.80 7.38 -1.50
C ASP A 102 1.73 6.32 -1.80
N ASP A 103 1.26 6.30 -3.04
CA ASP A 103 0.17 5.44 -3.50
C ASP A 103 -1.11 5.54 -2.63
N ASP A 104 -1.37 6.70 -2.01
CA ASP A 104 -2.47 6.94 -1.06
C ASP A 104 -2.40 6.10 0.24
N ILE A 105 -1.19 5.69 0.64
CA ILE A 105 -0.96 4.90 1.86
C ILE A 105 -0.58 5.82 3.02
N PHE A 106 -1.45 5.91 4.01
CA PHE A 106 -1.23 6.73 5.22
C PHE A 106 -1.06 5.86 6.47
N LEU A 107 0.14 5.85 7.06
CA LEU A 107 0.47 5.05 8.24
C LEU A 107 0.18 5.79 9.56
N LYS A 108 -0.02 7.11 9.56
CA LYS A 108 -0.27 7.86 10.80
C LYS A 108 -1.57 7.43 11.49
N GLY A 109 -1.47 6.95 12.73
CA GLY A 109 -2.62 6.67 13.59
C GLY A 109 -2.31 5.63 14.68
N ASN A 110 -3.33 5.30 15.46
CA ASN A 110 -3.29 4.13 16.35
C ASN A 110 -3.88 2.94 15.62
N TYR A 111 -3.34 1.75 15.86
CA TYR A 111 -3.82 0.50 15.28
C TYR A 111 -4.08 -0.54 16.35
N TRP A 112 -5.17 -1.29 16.17
CA TRP A 112 -5.43 -2.52 16.92
C TRP A 112 -4.45 -3.59 16.47
N CYS A 113 -3.64 -4.07 17.40
CA CYS A 113 -2.63 -5.08 17.16
C CYS A 113 -2.79 -6.27 18.12
N VAL A 114 -2.34 -7.45 17.69
CA VAL A 114 -2.18 -8.64 18.54
C VAL A 114 -0.76 -8.65 19.09
N LEU A 115 -0.63 -8.60 20.41
CA LEU A 115 0.63 -8.69 21.13
C LEU A 115 0.95 -10.15 21.47
N THR A 116 2.19 -10.39 21.89
CA THR A 116 2.64 -11.67 22.43
C THR A 116 1.72 -12.13 23.57
N GLY A 117 1.19 -13.35 23.47
CA GLY A 117 0.22 -13.89 24.43
C GLY A 117 -1.25 -13.61 24.08
N ASP A 118 -1.53 -13.28 22.81
CA ASP A 118 -2.88 -13.06 22.24
C ASP A 118 -3.64 -11.86 22.84
N GLU A 119 -2.92 -10.95 23.48
CA GLU A 119 -3.50 -9.71 23.97
C GLU A 119 -3.76 -8.74 22.81
N ILE A 120 -4.97 -8.20 22.71
CA ILE A 120 -5.34 -7.25 21.66
C ILE A 120 -5.42 -5.84 22.26
N ILE A 121 -4.52 -4.97 21.81
CA ILE A 121 -4.41 -3.58 22.28
C ILE A 121 -4.35 -2.64 21.08
N ALA A 122 -5.01 -1.49 21.18
CA ALA A 122 -4.79 -0.38 20.26
C ALA A 122 -3.58 0.43 20.70
N GLY A 123 -2.80 0.94 19.77
CA GLY A 123 -1.66 1.77 20.10
C GLY A 123 -0.89 2.25 18.88
N SER A 124 0.17 3.01 19.12
CA SER A 124 1.06 3.50 18.08
C SER A 124 2.51 3.40 18.53
N TRP A 125 3.42 3.22 17.57
CA TRP A 125 4.83 3.43 17.83
C TRP A 125 5.09 4.92 18.04
N GLN A 126 5.89 5.23 19.06
CA GLN A 126 6.32 6.59 19.35
C GLN A 126 7.84 6.60 19.48
N ASP A 127 8.46 7.60 18.85
CA ASP A 127 9.88 7.89 19.01
C ASP A 127 10.19 8.25 20.46
N GLY A 128 11.34 7.77 20.94
CA GLY A 128 11.86 8.19 22.24
C GLY A 128 12.22 9.68 22.24
N VAL A 129 12.17 10.30 23.41
CA VAL A 129 12.59 11.70 23.58
C VAL A 129 14.11 11.80 23.49
N SER A 130 14.61 12.70 22.64
CA SER A 130 15.96 13.32 22.51
C SER A 130 17.21 12.45 22.70
N CYS A 131 17.30 11.69 23.79
CA CYS A 131 18.44 10.87 24.18
C CYS A 131 18.13 9.36 24.17
N GLU A 132 16.85 8.96 24.10
CA GLU A 132 16.43 7.58 23.91
C GLU A 132 16.12 7.33 22.43
N LEU A 133 17.01 6.67 21.71
CA LEU A 133 16.83 6.32 20.29
C LEU A 133 15.88 5.13 20.07
N THR A 134 15.27 4.62 21.13
CA THR A 134 14.41 3.44 21.08
C THR A 134 12.95 3.87 20.92
N ARG A 135 12.31 3.38 19.85
CA ARG A 135 10.86 3.43 19.72
C ARG A 135 10.20 2.56 20.77
N SER A 136 9.05 3.01 21.27
CA SER A 136 8.19 2.21 22.16
C SER A 136 6.76 2.22 21.67
N TYR A 137 6.09 1.07 21.78
CA TYR A 137 4.68 0.94 21.49
C TYR A 137 3.88 1.50 22.66
N LYS A 138 3.04 2.50 22.41
CA LYS A 138 2.21 3.14 23.43
C LYS A 138 0.74 2.73 23.26
N PRO A 139 0.14 2.07 24.27
CA PRO A 139 -1.27 1.75 24.27
C PRO A 139 -2.16 2.99 24.15
N ASN A 140 -3.34 2.79 23.57
CA ASN A 140 -4.39 3.78 23.42
C ASN A 140 -5.76 3.12 23.65
N LEU A 141 -6.80 3.93 23.87
CA LEU A 141 -8.17 3.46 24.08
C LEU A 141 -8.90 3.17 22.76
N SER A 142 -8.38 3.63 21.63
CA SER A 142 -9.00 3.46 20.31
C SER A 142 -7.97 3.39 19.21
N GLY A 143 -8.33 2.72 18.12
CA GLY A 143 -7.46 2.52 16.97
C GLY A 143 -8.21 2.09 15.72
N HIS A 144 -7.52 2.19 14.59
CA HIS A 144 -7.96 1.64 13.32
C HIS A 144 -7.52 0.18 13.20
N VAL A 145 -8.06 -0.53 12.22
CA VAL A 145 -7.53 -1.78 11.72
C VAL A 145 -6.84 -1.50 10.39
N ARG A 146 -5.61 -1.97 10.26
CA ARG A 146 -4.92 -2.14 8.98
C ARG A 146 -4.63 -3.62 8.86
N ALA A 147 -5.56 -4.35 8.26
CA ALA A 147 -5.51 -5.79 8.23
C ALA A 147 -4.30 -6.31 7.43
N VAL A 148 -3.78 -7.46 7.85
CA VAL A 148 -2.63 -8.11 7.22
C VAL A 148 -2.92 -9.58 6.97
N ARG A 149 -2.29 -10.15 5.94
CA ARG A 149 -2.35 -11.58 5.62
C ARG A 149 -1.04 -12.05 4.92
N PRO A 150 -0.70 -13.34 4.97
CA PRO A 150 0.31 -13.95 4.10
C PRO A 150 -0.12 -14.01 2.63
#